data_AF-A0A530B5U6-F1
#
_entry.id   AF-A0A530B5U6-F1
#
_cell.length_a   1.000
_cell.length_b   1.000
_cell.length_c   1.000
_cell.angle_alpha   90.00
_cell.angle_beta   90.00
_cell.angle_gamma   90.00
#
_symmetry.space_group_name_H-M   'P 1'
#
loop_
_entity.id
_entity.type
_entity.pdbx_description
1 polymer ?
#
loop_
_entity_poly.entity_id
_entity_poly.type
_entity_poly.pdbx_seq_one_letter_code
_entity_poly.pdbx_strand_id
1 'polypeptide(L)' 'MKSGKFWAWVVFAIGTAYFFIPLLATFEFSMRMRRGVHSFDAYQVVLGDPRFQATFLYSVVAA' A
#
# COMPACT_ATOMS: atom_id res chain seq x y z
N MET A 1 -17.22 8.66 -33.69
CA MET A 1 -16.19 9.14 -32.71
C MET A 1 -16.50 8.85 -31.23
N LYS A 2 -17.58 8.14 -30.87
CA LYS A 2 -17.94 7.90 -29.44
C LYS A 2 -17.36 6.59 -28.84
N SER A 3 -17.06 5.58 -29.66
CA SER A 3 -16.61 4.26 -29.20
C SER A 3 -15.19 4.26 -28.61
N GLY A 4 -14.25 5.02 -29.18
CA GLY A 4 -12.86 5.05 -28.71
C GLY A 4 -12.69 5.64 -27.31
N LYS A 5 -13.48 6.66 -26.95
CA LYS A 5 -13.42 7.29 -25.62
C LYS A 5 -13.93 6.36 -24.52
N PHE A 6 -14.93 5.53 -24.82
CA PHE A 6 -15.42 4.52 -23.88
C PHE A 6 -14.33 3.49 -23.56
N TRP A 7 -13.71 2.91 -24.59
CA TRP A 7 -12.65 1.91 -24.41
C TRP A 7 -11.40 2.47 -23.71
N ALA A 8 -11.04 3.73 -23.97
CA ALA A 8 -9.95 4.39 -23.24
C ALA A 8 -10.21 4.44 -21.72
N TRP A 9 -11.44 4.77 -21.31
CA TRP A 9 -11.83 4.78 -19.89
C TRP A 9 -11.88 3.37 -19.29
N VAL A 10 -12.33 2.36 -20.05
CA VAL A 10 -12.33 0.96 -19.59
C VAL A 10 -10.90 0.50 -19.31
N VAL A 11 -9.97 0.69 -20.25
CA VAL A 11 -8.57 0.29 -20.07
C VAL A 11 -7.93 1.06 -18.92
N PHE A 12 -8.21 2.37 -18.81
CA PHE A 12 -7.73 3.18 -17.68
C PHE A 12 -8.24 2.65 -16.32
N ALA A 13 -9.52 2.31 -16.23
CA ALA A 13 -10.10 1.77 -15.01
C ALA A 13 -9.50 0.41 -14.63
N ILE A 14 -9.29 -0.47 -15.62
CA ILE A 14 -8.64 -1.77 -15.42
C ILE A 14 -7.20 -1.60 -14.96
N GLY A 15 -6.43 -0.72 -15.61
CA GLY A 15 -5.06 -0.41 -15.20
C GLY A 15 -5.01 0.15 -13.77
N THR A 16 -5.91 1.09 -13.46
CA THR A 16 -6.03 1.65 -12.10
C THR A 16 -6.35 0.56 -11.09
N ALA A 17 -7.34 -0.29 -11.35
CA ALA A 17 -7.69 -1.40 -10.47
C ALA A 17 -6.51 -2.36 -10.28
N TYR A 18 -5.78 -2.69 -11.36
CA TYR A 18 -4.62 -3.56 -11.33
C TYR A 18 -3.51 -3.04 -10.40
N PHE A 19 -3.26 -1.72 -10.38
CA PHE A 19 -2.25 -1.12 -9.51
C PHE A 19 -2.76 -0.84 -8.08
N PHE A 20 -3.96 -0.30 -7.94
CA PHE A 20 -4.46 0.19 -6.65
C PHE A 20 -5.06 -0.91 -5.76
N ILE A 21 -5.70 -1.93 -6.33
CA ILE A 21 -6.28 -3.02 -5.51
C ILE A 21 -5.19 -3.72 -4.68
N PRO A 22 -4.04 -4.12 -5.25
CA PRO A 22 -2.96 -4.72 -4.45
C PRO A 22 -2.45 -3.79 -3.35
N LEU A 23 -2.24 -2.50 -3.64
CA LEU A 23 -1.77 -1.52 -2.65
C LEU A 23 -2.77 -1.35 -1.49
N LEU A 24 -4.06 -1.24 -1.81
CA LEU A 24 -5.13 -1.17 -0.81
C LEU A 24 -5.21 -2.47 0.01
N ALA A 25 -5.02 -3.62 -0.62
CA ALA A 25 -5.00 -4.90 0.09
C ALA A 25 -3.80 -5.01 1.04
N THR A 26 -2.61 -4.53 0.64
CA THR A 26 -1.43 -4.48 1.52
C THR A 26 -1.64 -3.54 2.70
N PHE A 27 -2.23 -2.37 2.46
CA PHE A 27 -2.58 -1.42 3.53
C PHE A 27 -3.64 -1.98 4.49
N GLU A 28 -4.66 -2.64 3.95
CA GLU A 28 -5.68 -3.30 4.74
C GLU A 28 -5.08 -4.44 5.59
N PHE A 29 -4.16 -5.22 5.01
CA PHE A 29 -3.44 -6.28 5.71
C PHE A 29 -2.55 -5.73 6.83
N SER A 30 -1.84 -4.62 6.59
CA SER A 30 -0.97 -4.02 7.61
C SER A 30 -1.76 -3.52 8.84
N MET A 31 -3.03 -3.15 8.67
CA MET A 31 -3.91 -2.76 9.79
C MET A 31 -4.53 -3.93 10.56
N ARG A 32 -4.43 -5.16 10.05
CA ARG A 32 -5.09 -6.35 10.61
C ARG A 32 -4.18 -7.19 11.50
N MET A 33 -3.24 -6.55 12.22
CA MET A 33 -2.40 -7.25 13.20
C MET A 33 -3.23 -7.92 14.30
N ARG A 34 -4.34 -7.29 14.71
CA ARG A 34 -5.35 -7.88 15.60
C ARG A 34 -6.45 -8.52 14.77
N ARG A 35 -6.85 -9.75 15.13
CA ARG A 35 -7.93 -10.46 14.42
C ARG A 35 -9.25 -9.72 14.60
N GLY A 36 -9.88 -9.37 13.48
CA GLY A 36 -11.22 -8.75 13.47
C GLY A 36 -11.26 -7.27 13.83
N VAL A 37 -10.10 -6.61 13.97
CA VAL A 37 -10.01 -5.18 14.33
C VAL A 37 -8.95 -4.50 13.46
N HIS A 38 -9.30 -3.35 12.89
CA HIS A 38 -8.33 -2.44 12.30
C HIS A 38 -7.59 -1.68 13.38
N SER A 39 -6.27 -1.77 13.37
CA SER A 39 -5.40 -1.15 14.37
C SER A 39 -4.07 -0.73 13.75
N PHE A 40 -3.41 0.25 14.36
CA PHE A 40 -2.06 0.67 13.96
C PHE A 40 -0.94 -0.06 14.74
N ASP A 41 -1.28 -1.14 15.43
CA ASP A 41 -0.34 -1.90 16.27
C ASP A 41 0.91 -2.35 15.52
N ALA A 42 0.77 -2.83 14.27
CA ALA A 42 1.92 -3.24 13.46
C ALA A 42 2.92 -2.09 13.26
N TYR A 43 2.41 -0.86 13.10
CA TYR A 43 3.24 0.32 12.96
C TYR A 43 3.91 0.69 14.27
N GLN A 44 3.21 0.60 15.40
CA GLN A 44 3.82 0.84 16.72
C GLN A 44 4.96 -0.14 16.99
N VAL A 45 4.77 -1.42 16.64
CA VAL A 45 5.78 -2.47 16.81
C VAL A 45 6.99 -2.23 15.92
N VAL A 46 6.79 -2.02 14.61
CA VAL A 46 7.91 -1.84 13.66
C VAL A 46 8.64 -0.52 13.87
N LEU A 47 7.92 0.58 14.07
CA LEU A 47 8.52 1.90 14.29
C LEU A 47 9.19 2.00 15.67
N GLY A 48 8.77 1.17 16.64
CA GLY A 48 9.40 1.05 17.94
C GLY A 48 10.65 0.15 17.95
N ASP A 49 10.92 -0.62 16.88
CA ASP A 49 12.08 -1.51 16.80
C ASP A 49 13.36 -0.72 16.44
N PRO A 50 14.38 -0.68 17.33
CA PRO A 50 15.65 0.02 17.06
C PRO A 50 16.39 -0.52 15.83
N ARG A 51 16.25 -1.82 15.52
CA ARG A 51 16.90 -2.42 14.35
C ARG A 51 16.28 -1.94 13.06
N PHE A 52 14.95 -1.84 13.03
CA PHE A 52 14.23 -1.27 11.90
C PHE A 52 14.60 0.20 11.69
N GLN A 53 14.62 1.00 12.76
CA GLN A 53 15.03 2.40 12.68
C GLN A 53 16.43 2.57 12.09
N ALA A 54 17.40 1.78 12.55
CA ALA A 54 18.77 1.86 12.07
C ALA A 54 18.89 1.54 10.56
N THR A 55 18.25 0.47 10.09
CA THR A 55 18.34 0.05 8.68
C THR A 55 17.49 0.91 7.75
N PHE A 56 16.32 1.36 8.22
CA PHE A 56 15.47 2.29 7.48
C PHE A 56 16.17 3.64 7.29
N LEU A 57 16.72 4.24 8.35
CA LEU A 57 17.46 5.50 8.26
C LEU A 57 18.68 5.38 7.37
N TYR A 58 19.43 4.27 7.47
CA TYR A 58 20.53 4.01 6.54
C TYR A 58 20.06 4.04 5.09
N SER A 59 18.95 3.36 4.78
CA SER A 59 18.38 3.30 3.43
C SER A 59 17.93 4.67 2.93
N VAL A 60 17.31 5.49 3.79
CA VAL A 60 16.86 6.85 3.45
C VAL A 60 18.05 7.80 3.19
N VAL A 61 19.11 7.72 3.99
CA VAL A 61 20.30 8.57 3.82
C VAL A 61 21.14 8.15 2.61
N ALA A 62 21.13 6.87 2.25
CA ALA A 62 21.91 6.33 1.14
C ALA A 62 21.21 6.40 -0.22
N ALA A 63 19.89 6.65 -0.26
CA ALA A 63 19.09 6.76 -1.48
C ALA A 63 19.31 8.09 -2.21
#